data_AF-A0A9X2S0M5-F1
#
_entry.id   AF-A0A9X2S0M5-F1
#
_cell.length_a   1.000
_cell.length_b   1.000
_cell.length_c   1.000
_cell.angle_alpha   90.00
_cell.angle_beta   90.00
_cell.angle_gamma   90.00
#
_symmetry.space_group_name_H-M   'P 1'
#
loop_
_entity.id
_entity.type
_entity.pdbx_description
1 polymer ?
#
loop_
_entity_poly.entity_id
_entity_poly.type
_entity_poly.pdbx_seq_one_letter_code
_entity_poly.pdbx_strand_id
1 'polypeptide(L)'
;MGLDKFLKDDKKEELVLIKKDYKSKVNNIVKNTFEKENLNLLQIENETTTSKKVPMSVYFEKEDLDLLKAIAFEKNTTVNKVLMSIIKDPLKTTKENLPASFNINEKAKEYEVNSKKRKVEKKVETRGRKKKIK
;
A
#
# COMPACT_ATOMS: atom_id res chain seq x y z
N MET A 1 -62.41 3.12 23.20
CA MET A 1 -62.31 4.51 23.72
C MET A 1 -60.92 4.68 24.31
N GLY A 2 -59.99 5.33 23.62
CA GLY A 2 -58.59 5.39 24.06
C GLY A 2 -57.64 6.18 23.16
N LEU A 3 -58.04 6.46 21.91
CA LEU A 3 -57.29 7.36 21.01
C LEU A 3 -57.68 8.84 21.20
N ASP A 4 -58.81 9.10 21.86
CA ASP A 4 -59.36 10.46 22.08
C ASP A 4 -58.56 11.31 23.09
N LYS A 5 -57.53 10.72 23.73
CA LYS A 5 -56.60 11.45 24.61
C LYS A 5 -55.40 12.05 23.87
N PHE A 6 -55.10 11.62 22.65
CA PHE A 6 -53.94 12.10 21.89
C PHE A 6 -54.28 13.24 20.91
N LEU A 7 -55.57 13.51 20.72
CA LEU A 7 -56.09 14.54 19.79
C LEU A 7 -56.49 15.84 20.50
N LYS A 8 -56.36 15.93 21.84
CA LYS A 8 -56.82 17.08 22.64
C LYS A 8 -55.71 18.06 23.04
N ASP A 9 -54.49 17.85 22.58
CA ASP A 9 -53.42 18.82 22.77
C ASP A 9 -53.18 19.58 21.46
N ASP A 10 -53.86 20.72 21.33
CA ASP A 10 -53.70 21.75 20.28
C ASP A 10 -52.33 22.45 20.32
N LYS A 11 -51.25 21.69 20.56
CA LYS A 11 -49.90 22.15 20.30
C LYS A 11 -49.44 21.46 19.04
N LYS A 12 -49.53 22.21 17.93
CA LYS A 12 -48.86 21.92 16.66
C LYS A 12 -47.35 21.89 16.90
N GLU A 13 -46.85 20.83 17.52
CA GLU A 13 -45.45 20.48 17.40
C GLU A 13 -45.30 19.96 15.98
N GLU A 14 -44.89 20.85 15.06
CA GLU A 14 -44.39 20.43 13.75
C GLU A 14 -43.32 19.38 14.01
N LEU A 15 -43.67 18.11 13.79
CA LEU A 15 -42.72 17.02 13.73
C LEU A 15 -41.87 17.26 12.48
N VAL A 16 -40.86 18.13 12.60
CA VAL A 16 -39.81 18.33 11.61
C VAL A 16 -39.01 17.04 11.60
N LEU A 17 -39.45 16.09 10.76
CA LEU A 17 -38.68 14.91 10.41
C LEU A 17 -37.42 15.41 9.70
N ILE A 18 -36.36 15.68 10.46
CA ILE A 18 -35.04 15.93 9.93
C ILE A 18 -34.69 14.68 9.12
N LYS A 19 -34.75 14.77 7.78
CA LYS A 19 -34.29 13.71 6.87
C LYS A 19 -32.81 13.55 7.13
N LYS A 20 -32.46 12.70 8.10
CA LYS A 20 -31.10 12.31 8.34
C LYS A 20 -30.71 11.51 7.10
N ASP A 21 -29.91 12.12 6.22
CA ASP A 21 -29.38 11.47 5.03
C ASP A 21 -28.33 10.43 5.42
N TYR A 22 -28.78 9.35 6.05
CA TYR A 22 -27.94 8.22 6.42
C TYR A 22 -27.29 7.61 5.16
N LYS A 23 -27.98 7.66 4.02
CA LYS A 23 -27.44 7.22 2.72
C LYS A 23 -26.24 8.06 2.28
N SER A 24 -26.26 9.38 2.44
CA SER A 24 -25.13 10.23 2.05
C SER A 24 -23.96 10.11 3.03
N LYS A 25 -24.24 9.96 4.33
CA LYS A 25 -23.20 9.66 5.34
C LYS A 25 -22.54 8.31 5.09
N VAL A 26 -23.33 7.25 4.88
CA VAL A 26 -22.80 5.91 4.58
C VAL A 26 -22.06 5.93 3.26
N ASN A 27 -22.59 6.57 2.21
CA ASN A 27 -21.87 6.70 0.95
C ASN A 27 -20.57 7.49 1.10
N ASN A 28 -20.53 8.55 1.91
CA ASN A 28 -19.29 9.31 2.17
C ASN A 28 -18.28 8.52 3.00
N ILE A 29 -18.75 7.66 3.91
CA ILE A 29 -17.89 6.75 4.68
C ILE A 29 -17.34 5.67 3.76
N VAL A 30 -18.21 4.98 3.00
CA VAL A 30 -17.86 3.93 2.03
C VAL A 30 -16.88 4.49 0.98
N LYS A 31 -17.17 5.68 0.43
CA LYS A 31 -16.24 6.40 -0.45
C LYS A 31 -14.92 6.72 0.25
N ASN A 32 -14.92 7.21 1.48
CA ASN A 32 -13.65 7.45 2.20
C ASN A 32 -12.88 6.17 2.56
N THR A 33 -13.53 5.02 2.75
CA THR A 33 -12.84 3.75 3.04
C THR A 33 -12.34 3.05 1.79
N PHE A 34 -13.10 3.06 0.69
CA PHE A 34 -12.76 2.36 -0.55
C PHE A 34 -12.11 3.27 -1.61
N GLU A 35 -12.45 4.56 -1.71
CA GLU A 35 -11.78 5.49 -2.64
C GLU A 35 -10.44 6.02 -2.07
N LYS A 36 -10.16 5.82 -0.78
CA LYS A 36 -8.79 5.93 -0.22
C LYS A 36 -7.91 4.73 -0.57
N GLU A 37 -8.40 3.74 -1.33
CA GLU A 37 -7.59 2.63 -1.85
C GLU A 37 -6.80 3.06 -3.11
N ASN A 38 -6.16 4.23 -3.02
CA ASN A 38 -4.73 4.52 -3.21
C ASN A 38 -3.85 3.52 -4.00
N LEU A 39 -4.23 3.15 -5.22
CA LEU A 39 -3.26 2.71 -6.24
C LEU A 39 -3.32 3.58 -7.50
N ASN A 40 -3.89 4.79 -7.41
CA ASN A 40 -3.77 5.74 -8.51
C ASN A 40 -2.36 6.35 -8.51
N LEU A 41 -1.47 5.77 -9.32
CA LEU A 41 -0.08 6.20 -9.50
C LEU A 41 0.04 7.61 -10.09
N LEU A 42 -1.07 8.21 -10.54
CA LEU A 42 -1.08 9.58 -11.02
C LEU A 42 -1.24 10.61 -9.89
N GLN A 43 -1.54 10.18 -8.67
CA GLN A 43 -1.71 11.04 -7.49
C GLN A 43 -0.56 10.87 -6.50
N ILE A 44 0.68 10.89 -7.00
CA ILE A 44 1.87 10.79 -6.15
C ILE A 44 2.18 12.16 -5.54
N GLU A 45 2.04 12.26 -4.22
CA GLU A 45 2.48 13.43 -3.46
C GLU A 45 4.01 13.47 -3.33
N ASN A 46 4.58 14.68 -3.40
CA ASN A 46 6.02 14.88 -3.28
C ASN A 46 6.44 14.85 -1.81
N GLU A 47 6.96 13.71 -1.35
CA GLU A 47 7.47 13.59 0.01
C GLU A 47 8.89 14.18 0.17
N THR A 48 9.07 14.99 1.22
CA THR A 48 10.31 15.74 1.51
C THR A 48 11.25 15.05 2.52
N THR A 49 10.91 13.87 3.03
CA THR A 49 11.66 13.27 4.13
C THR A 49 13.00 12.66 3.70
N THR A 50 14.07 13.09 4.35
CA THR A 50 15.47 12.69 4.13
C THR A 50 15.82 11.45 4.96
N SER A 51 15.31 10.28 4.58
CA SER A 51 15.78 9.00 5.15
C SER A 51 17.00 8.46 4.41
N LYS A 52 17.86 7.70 5.10
CA LYS A 52 18.96 6.95 4.47
C LYS A 52 18.37 5.92 3.49
N LYS A 53 18.76 5.99 2.21
CA LYS A 53 18.32 5.08 1.15
C LYS A 53 19.46 4.13 0.77
N VAL A 54 19.13 2.88 0.49
CA VAL A 54 20.08 1.84 0.07
C VAL A 54 19.74 1.42 -1.36
N PRO A 55 20.72 1.29 -2.28
CA PRO A 55 20.45 0.89 -3.65
C PRO A 55 20.11 -0.60 -3.75
N MET A 56 19.12 -0.92 -4.58
CA MET A 56 18.77 -2.30 -4.94
C MET A 56 18.39 -2.35 -6.42
N SER A 57 18.89 -3.35 -7.12
CA SER A 57 18.49 -3.65 -8.50
C SER A 57 17.41 -4.73 -8.49
N VAL A 58 16.31 -4.46 -9.18
CA VAL A 58 15.16 -5.37 -9.33
C VAL A 58 14.91 -5.57 -10.82
N TYR A 59 14.58 -6.79 -11.21
CA TYR A 59 14.21 -7.13 -12.58
C TYR A 59 12.69 -7.05 -12.74
N PHE A 60 12.23 -6.49 -13.85
CA PHE A 60 10.82 -6.35 -14.20
C PHE A 60 10.57 -6.97 -15.56
N GLU A 61 9.31 -7.36 -15.79
CA GLU A 61 8.84 -7.61 -17.13
C GLU A 61 8.82 -6.30 -17.93
N LYS A 62 8.94 -6.41 -19.26
CA LYS A 62 9.11 -5.24 -20.11
C LYS A 62 7.89 -4.33 -20.07
N GLU A 63 6.69 -4.91 -20.13
CA GLU A 63 5.42 -4.20 -20.13
C GLU A 63 5.22 -3.38 -18.84
N ASP A 64 5.46 -4.00 -17.68
CA ASP A 64 5.38 -3.33 -16.37
C ASP A 64 6.36 -2.17 -16.25
N LEU A 65 7.60 -2.36 -16.72
CA LEU A 65 8.61 -1.31 -16.69
C LEU A 65 8.23 -0.12 -17.58
N ASP A 66 7.64 -0.39 -18.74
CA ASP A 66 7.22 0.66 -19.67
C ASP A 66 6.00 1.43 -19.11
N LEU A 67 5.08 0.77 -18.42
CA LEU A 67 4.02 1.44 -17.66
C LEU A 67 4.57 2.38 -16.58
N LEU A 68 5.51 1.88 -15.76
CA LEU A 68 6.13 2.68 -14.69
C LEU A 68 6.91 3.88 -15.26
N LYS A 69 7.57 3.72 -16.41
CA LYS A 69 8.25 4.82 -17.11
C LYS A 69 7.25 5.86 -17.62
N ALA A 70 6.13 5.43 -18.21
CA ALA A 70 5.11 6.34 -18.72
C ALA A 70 4.56 7.24 -17.61
N ILE A 71 4.26 6.65 -16.45
CA ILE A 71 3.76 7.38 -15.27
C ILE A 71 4.85 8.30 -14.70
N ALA A 72 6.08 7.81 -14.58
CA ALA A 72 7.20 8.62 -14.10
C ALA A 72 7.43 9.84 -15.00
N PHE A 73 7.32 9.66 -16.32
CA PHE A 73 7.41 10.74 -17.30
C PHE A 73 6.26 11.74 -17.15
N GLU A 74 5.01 11.28 -17.05
CA GLU A 74 3.84 12.16 -16.86
C GLU A 74 3.96 13.02 -15.59
N LYS A 75 4.51 12.45 -14.52
CA LYS A 75 4.64 13.12 -13.22
C LYS A 75 5.95 13.89 -13.05
N ASN A 76 6.84 13.92 -14.05
CA ASN A 76 8.19 14.50 -13.93
C ASN A 76 8.97 13.95 -12.71
N THR A 77 8.84 12.65 -12.47
CA THR A 77 9.53 11.95 -11.37
C THR A 77 10.37 10.80 -11.91
N THR A 78 11.00 10.03 -11.01
CA THR A 78 11.76 8.83 -11.39
C THR A 78 10.92 7.59 -11.14
N VAL A 79 11.16 6.54 -11.93
CA VAL A 79 10.57 5.21 -11.71
C VAL A 79 10.74 4.76 -10.26
N ASN A 80 11.90 5.04 -9.65
CA ASN A 80 12.14 4.70 -8.25
C ASN A 80 11.20 5.44 -7.28
N LYS A 81 10.86 6.72 -7.52
CA LYS A 81 9.88 7.45 -6.68
C LYS A 81 8.49 6.84 -6.81
N VAL A 82 8.05 6.54 -8.03
CA VAL A 82 6.77 5.87 -8.30
C VAL A 82 6.71 4.51 -7.62
N LEU A 83 7.78 3.72 -7.70
CA LEU A 83 7.82 2.41 -7.07
C LEU A 83 7.80 2.50 -5.54
N MET A 84 8.50 3.49 -4.98
CA MET A 84 8.51 3.73 -3.54
C MET A 84 7.15 4.20 -3.02
N SER A 85 6.41 5.03 -3.77
CA SER A 85 5.07 5.47 -3.35
C SER A 85 4.09 4.30 -3.27
N ILE A 86 4.19 3.33 -4.20
CA ILE A 86 3.37 2.12 -4.19
C ILE A 86 3.68 1.24 -2.98
N ILE A 87 4.96 1.01 -2.72
CA ILE A 87 5.40 0.02 -1.73
C ILE A 87 5.35 0.57 -0.29
N LYS A 88 5.36 1.90 -0.13
CA LYS A 88 5.39 2.55 1.19
C LYS A 88 4.23 2.14 2.09
N ASP A 89 3.01 2.21 1.58
CA ASP A 89 1.79 1.93 2.37
C ASP A 89 1.66 0.45 2.76
N PRO A 90 1.87 -0.52 1.83
CA PRO A 90 1.95 -1.94 2.18
C PRO A 90 3.02 -2.23 3.23
N LEU A 91 4.22 -1.64 3.11
CA LEU A 91 5.30 -1.87 4.09
C LEU A 91 4.97 -1.30 5.47
N LYS A 92 4.34 -0.11 5.52
CA LYS A 92 3.91 0.49 6.79
C LYS A 92 2.86 -0.38 7.47
N THR A 93 1.82 -0.76 6.73
CA THR A 93 0.75 -1.64 7.22
C THR A 93 1.28 -2.98 7.68
N THR A 94 2.22 -3.57 6.92
CA THR A 94 2.84 -4.84 7.32
C THR A 94 3.61 -4.69 8.63
N LYS A 95 4.40 -3.63 8.79
CA LYS A 95 5.16 -3.38 10.01
C LYS A 95 4.28 -3.24 11.26
N GLU A 96 3.15 -2.57 11.12
CA GLU A 96 2.20 -2.34 12.23
C GLU A 96 1.48 -3.63 12.65
N ASN A 97 1.33 -4.59 11.73
CA ASN A 97 0.62 -5.85 11.96
C ASN A 97 1.54 -7.05 12.23
N LEU A 98 2.85 -6.85 12.35
CA LEU A 98 3.78 -7.94 12.65
C LEU A 98 3.67 -8.38 14.13
N PRO A 99 3.79 -9.70 14.42
CA PRO A 99 3.84 -10.18 15.79
C PRO A 99 5.01 -9.58 16.57
N ALA A 100 4.84 -9.35 17.88
CA ALA A 100 5.89 -8.80 18.74
C ALA A 100 7.17 -9.68 18.80
N SER A 101 7.04 -10.98 18.53
CA SER A 101 8.16 -11.93 18.46
C SER A 101 8.94 -11.85 17.13
N PHE A 102 8.48 -11.10 16.13
CA PHE A 102 9.12 -11.02 14.82
C PHE A 102 10.24 -9.97 14.79
N ASN A 103 11.50 -10.43 14.84
CA ASN A 103 12.67 -9.55 14.77
C ASN A 103 13.14 -9.31 13.32
N ILE A 104 12.73 -8.18 12.73
CA ILE A 104 13.07 -7.79 11.35
C ILE A 104 14.59 -7.71 11.15
N ASN A 105 15.33 -7.14 12.11
CA ASN A 105 16.76 -6.90 11.96
C ASN A 105 17.57 -8.19 11.94
N GLU A 106 17.19 -9.15 12.79
CA GLU A 106 17.80 -10.47 12.83
C GLU A 106 17.57 -11.24 11.53
N LYS A 107 16.32 -11.26 11.05
CA LYS A 107 15.96 -11.90 9.78
C LYS A 107 16.65 -11.28 8.57
N ALA A 108 16.81 -9.96 8.54
CA ALA A 108 17.56 -9.27 7.49
C ALA A 108 19.04 -9.69 7.48
N LYS A 109 19.68 -9.77 8.65
CA LYS A 109 21.08 -10.23 8.78
C LYS A 109 21.26 -11.68 8.33
N GLU A 110 20.36 -12.58 8.73
CA GLU A 110 20.37 -13.98 8.29
C GLU A 110 20.29 -14.09 6.76
N TYR A 111 19.43 -13.27 6.13
CA TYR A 111 19.30 -13.24 4.67
C TYR A 111 20.59 -12.79 3.97
N GLU A 112 21.25 -11.73 4.46
CA GLU A 112 22.52 -11.26 3.88
C GLU A 112 23.62 -12.31 3.98
N VAL A 113 23.71 -13.02 5.11
CA VAL A 113 24.70 -14.09 5.31
C VAL A 113 24.43 -15.25 4.36
N ASN A 114 23.18 -15.71 4.28
CA ASN A 114 22.81 -16.88 3.50
C ASN A 114 22.83 -16.61 1.98
N SER A 115 22.45 -15.41 1.54
CA SER A 115 22.50 -15.03 0.13
C SER A 115 23.93 -14.96 -0.42
N LYS A 116 24.90 -14.55 0.41
CA LYS A 116 26.34 -14.61 0.07
C LYS A 116 26.80 -16.06 -0.12
N LYS A 117 26.40 -16.99 0.75
CA LYS A 117 26.74 -18.42 0.64
C LYS A 117 26.23 -19.04 -0.67
N ARG A 118 24.98 -18.76 -1.05
CA ARG A 118 24.40 -19.23 -2.33
C ARG A 118 25.15 -18.72 -3.57
N LYS A 119 25.73 -17.51 -3.53
CA LYS A 119 26.57 -16.99 -4.62
C LYS A 119 27.89 -17.75 -4.76
N VAL A 120 28.43 -18.29 -3.68
CA VAL A 120 29.68 -19.08 -3.69
C VAL A 120 29.42 -20.48 -4.26
N GLU A 121 28.36 -21.14 -3.82
CA GLU A 121 27.96 -22.47 -4.32
C GLU A 121 27.70 -22.45 -5.83
N LYS A 122 26.95 -21.46 -6.33
CA LYS A 122 26.73 -21.27 -7.78
C LYS A 122 28.04 -21.01 -8.56
N LYS A 123 29.04 -20.37 -7.96
CA LYS A 123 30.37 -20.17 -8.58
C LYS A 123 31.19 -21.47 -8.64
N VAL A 124 31.08 -22.34 -7.64
CA VAL A 124 31.75 -23.65 -7.65
C VAL A 124 31.12 -24.57 -8.69
N GLU A 125 29.80 -24.60 -8.77
CA GLU A 125 29.05 -25.42 -9.73
C GLU A 125 29.31 -25.00 -11.20
N THR A 126 29.32 -23.70 -11.48
CA THR A 126 29.64 -23.17 -12.81
C THR A 126 31.09 -23.40 -13.23
N ARG A 127 32.05 -23.40 -12.28
CA ARG A 127 33.46 -23.76 -12.55
C ARG A 127 33.63 -25.26 -12.80
N GLY A 128 32.87 -26.11 -12.09
CA GLY A 128 32.85 -27.56 -12.31
C GLY A 128 32.33 -27.95 -13.70
N ARG A 129 31.27 -27.29 -14.19
CA ARG A 129 30.75 -27.48 -15.55
C ARG A 129 31.75 -27.07 -16.64
N LYS A 130 32.48 -25.96 -16.46
CA LYS A 130 33.50 -25.52 -17.43
C LYS A 130 34.71 -26.46 -17.56
N LYS A 131 35.02 -27.27 -16.53
CA LYS A 131 36.11 -28.25 -16.59
C LYS A 131 35.74 -29.57 -17.28
N LYS A 132 34.46 -29.88 -17.47
CA LYS A 132 33.98 -31.11 -18.12
C LYS A 132 33.79 -30.98 -19.64
N ILE A 133 34.06 -29.80 -20.21
CA ILE A 133 34.03 -29.55 -21.65
C ILE A 133 35.49 -29.40 -22.11
N LYS A 134 36.20 -30.53 -22.19
CA LYS A 134 37.46 -30.70 -22.92
C LYS A 134 37.54 -32.14 -23.39
#